data_AF-A0A7K2X9X8-F1
#
_entry.id   AF-A0A7K2X9X8-F1
#
_cell.length_a   1.000
_cell.length_b   1.000
_cell.length_c   1.000
_cell.angle_alpha   90.00
_cell.angle_beta   90.00
_cell.angle_gamma   90.00
#
_symmetry.space_group_name_H-M   'P 1'
#
loop_
_entity.id
_entity.type
_entity.pdbx_description
1 polymer ?
#
loop_
_entity_poly.entity_id
_entity_poly.type
_entity_poly.pdbx_seq_one_letter_code
_entity_poly.pdbx_strand_id
1 'polypeptide(L)'
;ARTGGTVETALPEEAARRLEVGPGTVLDLSDRLTDRHLKARITGVYRPVDTADLYWRLDPAGGRGVRTVAFTTYGPLLADPAVLASGALSPGDTSWLGTADFTGFTTDRMDALRAAATEGPKALAENRTAFGATVSVSTALPAVLDQTGRALLVSRSTLLIVAVQLVLLAAYALLLVARLLSAERSGETALLRARGGSRRRIAGLAATEALLLALPAALAAPLLSGPLTRLFAERSALSSLGVRLDASPSLPVWLVAAVVALCCAAAVVAPALAAGDG
;
A
#
# COMPACT_ATOMS: atom_id res chain seq x y z
N ALA A 1 37.28 -14.50 -41.04
CA ALA A 1 37.50 -14.74 -39.60
C ALA A 1 38.52 -13.73 -39.08
N ARG A 2 38.12 -12.75 -38.25
CA ARG A 2 39.07 -11.88 -37.52
C ARG A 2 39.26 -12.45 -36.13
N THR A 3 40.30 -13.25 -35.97
CA THR A 3 40.91 -13.59 -34.68
C THR A 3 41.60 -12.34 -34.12
N GLY A 4 41.24 -11.92 -32.89
CA GLY A 4 41.98 -10.90 -32.13
C GLY A 4 41.40 -9.48 -32.10
N GLY A 5 40.08 -9.30 -32.25
CA GLY A 5 39.44 -7.98 -32.22
C GLY A 5 39.43 -7.36 -30.83
N THR A 6 39.98 -6.15 -30.69
CA THR A 6 39.79 -5.32 -29.49
C THR A 6 38.31 -4.95 -29.38
N VAL A 7 37.70 -5.19 -28.22
CA VAL A 7 36.30 -4.84 -27.95
C VAL A 7 36.25 -3.42 -27.40
N GLU A 8 35.42 -2.57 -27.98
CA GLU A 8 35.17 -1.23 -27.46
C GLU A 8 34.21 -1.30 -26.28
N THR A 9 34.59 -0.67 -25.16
CA THR A 9 33.81 -0.70 -23.92
C THR A 9 33.74 0.66 -23.25
N ALA A 10 32.66 0.88 -22.50
CA ALA A 10 32.54 1.98 -21.55
C ALA A 10 32.68 1.47 -20.12
N LEU A 11 33.35 2.25 -19.27
CA LEU A 11 33.64 1.89 -17.87
C LEU A 11 32.96 2.89 -16.91
N PRO A 12 32.48 2.47 -15.73
CA PRO A 12 31.99 3.40 -14.71
C PRO A 12 33.07 4.39 -14.31
N GLU A 13 32.67 5.65 -14.11
CA GLU A 13 33.57 6.74 -13.73
C GLU A 13 34.40 6.42 -12.46
N GLU A 14 33.79 5.82 -11.44
CA GLU A 14 34.48 5.43 -10.20
C GLU A 14 35.53 4.33 -10.43
N ALA A 15 35.25 3.38 -11.31
CA ALA A 15 36.21 2.33 -11.66
C ALA A 15 37.37 2.92 -12.48
N ALA A 16 37.07 3.80 -13.43
CA ALA A 16 38.07 4.50 -14.23
C ALA A 16 39.05 5.30 -13.36
N ARG A 17 38.53 6.03 -12.36
CA ARG A 17 39.34 6.76 -11.39
C ARG A 17 40.27 5.86 -10.59
N ARG A 18 39.77 4.76 -10.03
CA ARG A 18 40.59 3.87 -9.17
C ARG A 18 41.61 3.04 -9.93
N LEU A 19 41.32 2.72 -11.19
CA LEU A 19 42.24 2.01 -12.07
C LEU A 19 43.18 2.97 -12.81
N GLU A 20 43.00 4.28 -12.65
CA GLU A 20 43.77 5.32 -13.35
C GLU A 20 43.74 5.16 -14.88
N VAL A 21 42.57 4.79 -15.41
CA VAL A 21 42.34 4.54 -16.84
C VAL A 21 41.33 5.51 -17.43
N GLY A 22 41.38 5.72 -18.75
CA GLY A 22 40.47 6.58 -19.47
C GLY A 22 40.27 6.16 -20.92
N PRO A 23 39.53 6.95 -21.71
CA PRO A 23 39.35 6.70 -23.13
C PRO A 23 40.69 6.55 -23.87
N GLY A 24 40.82 5.51 -24.68
CA GLY A 24 42.04 5.14 -25.39
C GLY A 24 42.85 4.05 -24.70
N THR A 25 42.71 3.86 -23.38
CA THR A 25 43.37 2.78 -22.63
C THR A 25 42.86 1.41 -23.10
N VAL A 26 43.77 0.45 -23.26
CA VAL A 26 43.45 -0.94 -23.60
C VAL A 26 43.75 -1.82 -22.40
N LEU A 27 42.72 -2.45 -21.85
CA LEU A 27 42.81 -3.43 -20.78
C LEU A 27 42.98 -4.83 -21.39
N ASP A 28 43.88 -5.63 -20.81
CA ASP A 28 44.00 -7.06 -21.11
C ASP A 28 43.20 -7.84 -20.05
N LEU A 29 42.08 -8.42 -20.47
CA LEU A 29 41.15 -9.13 -19.60
C LEU A 29 41.38 -10.63 -19.77
N SER A 30 41.73 -11.30 -18.67
CA SER A 30 41.86 -12.76 -18.62
C SER A 30 40.60 -13.38 -18.04
N ASP A 31 39.97 -14.28 -18.80
CA ASP A 31 38.91 -15.13 -18.30
C ASP A 31 39.50 -16.19 -17.37
N ARG A 32 39.13 -16.15 -16.09
CA ARG A 32 39.64 -17.06 -15.05
C ARG A 32 39.12 -18.49 -15.17
N LEU A 33 38.09 -18.73 -15.98
CA LEU A 33 37.49 -20.06 -16.17
C LEU A 33 38.04 -20.77 -17.40
N THR A 34 38.38 -20.02 -18.45
CA THR A 34 38.79 -20.59 -19.76
C THR A 34 40.21 -20.19 -20.19
N ASP A 35 40.92 -19.39 -19.39
CA ASP A 35 42.24 -18.80 -19.69
C ASP A 35 42.30 -18.03 -21.02
N ARG A 36 41.13 -17.61 -21.54
CA ARG A 36 41.05 -16.77 -22.74
C ARG A 36 41.38 -15.32 -22.41
N HIS A 37 42.13 -14.69 -23.29
CA HIS A 37 42.48 -13.28 -23.19
C HIS A 37 41.65 -12.43 -24.16
N LEU A 38 41.16 -11.29 -23.68
CA LEU A 38 40.39 -10.32 -24.44
C LEU A 38 40.96 -8.92 -24.22
N LYS A 39 41.24 -8.21 -25.32
CA LYS A 39 41.60 -6.79 -25.24
C LYS A 39 40.34 -5.94 -25.25
N ALA A 40 40.12 -5.15 -24.21
CA ALA A 40 39.03 -4.19 -24.10
C ALA A 40 39.58 -2.76 -24.18
N ARG A 41 39.22 -2.01 -25.23
CA ARG A 41 39.54 -0.59 -25.36
C ARG A 41 38.44 0.23 -24.71
N ILE A 42 38.82 1.04 -23.73
CA ILE A 42 37.92 2.01 -23.12
C ILE A 42 37.69 3.13 -24.15
N THR A 43 36.45 3.32 -24.57
CA THR A 43 36.05 4.40 -25.50
C THR A 43 35.30 5.52 -24.79
N GLY A 44 34.77 5.25 -23.59
CA GLY A 44 34.07 6.24 -22.79
C GLY A 44 33.97 5.85 -21.32
N VAL A 45 33.52 6.81 -20.51
CA VAL A 45 33.14 6.57 -19.12
C VAL A 45 31.69 6.96 -18.90
N TYR A 46 31.01 6.27 -17.98
CA TYR A 46 29.62 6.54 -17.66
C TYR A 46 29.38 6.68 -16.16
N ARG A 47 28.29 7.35 -15.81
CA ARG A 47 27.81 7.49 -14.43
C ARG A 47 26.30 7.27 -14.41
N PRO A 48 25.77 6.41 -13.52
CA PRO A 48 24.32 6.30 -13.33
C PRO A 48 23.70 7.64 -12.95
N VAL A 49 22.49 7.89 -13.47
CA VAL A 49 21.68 9.04 -13.03
C VAL A 49 21.15 8.79 -11.62
N ASP A 50 20.61 7.60 -11.38
CA ASP A 50 20.15 7.13 -10.07
C ASP A 50 20.64 5.70 -9.82
N THR A 51 21.40 5.50 -8.75
CA THR A 51 21.88 4.17 -8.32
C THR A 51 20.82 3.35 -7.60
N ALA A 52 19.72 3.97 -7.18
CA ALA A 52 18.58 3.28 -6.56
C ALA A 52 17.62 2.66 -7.59
N ASP A 53 17.78 2.99 -8.88
CA ASP A 53 16.98 2.40 -9.96
C ASP A 53 17.10 0.87 -9.96
N LEU A 54 15.97 0.19 -10.18
CA LEU A 54 15.89 -1.25 -10.18
C LEU A 54 16.80 -1.90 -11.23
N TYR A 55 17.10 -1.20 -12.33
CA TYR A 55 18.06 -1.63 -13.36
C TYR A 55 19.40 -2.07 -12.75
N TRP A 56 19.91 -1.32 -11.77
CA TRP A 56 21.21 -1.62 -11.14
C TRP A 56 21.19 -2.81 -10.20
N ARG A 57 20.03 -3.45 -9.94
CA ARG A 57 19.98 -4.71 -9.19
C ARG A 57 20.60 -5.88 -9.95
N LEU A 58 20.65 -5.80 -11.28
CA LEU A 58 21.34 -6.79 -12.11
C LEU A 58 22.87 -6.62 -12.07
N ASP A 59 23.36 -5.45 -11.68
CA ASP A 59 24.77 -5.17 -11.55
C ASP A 59 25.31 -5.62 -10.19
N PRO A 60 26.32 -6.52 -10.13
CA PRO A 60 26.98 -6.88 -8.88
C PRO A 60 27.53 -5.69 -8.09
N ALA A 61 27.92 -4.58 -8.73
CA ALA A 61 28.38 -3.35 -8.08
C ALA A 61 27.24 -2.38 -7.71
N GLY A 62 25.99 -2.68 -8.08
CA GLY A 62 24.83 -1.85 -7.79
C GLY A 62 24.92 -0.44 -8.38
N GLY A 63 25.47 -0.31 -9.59
CA GLY A 63 25.71 0.96 -10.28
C GLY A 63 26.88 1.77 -9.74
N ARG A 64 27.54 1.33 -8.66
CA ARG A 64 28.60 2.12 -8.01
C ARG A 64 29.95 2.01 -8.73
N GLY A 65 30.09 1.11 -9.69
CA GLY A 65 31.31 0.93 -10.46
C GLY A 65 32.40 0.11 -9.74
N VAL A 66 32.41 0.11 -8.40
CA VAL A 66 33.36 -0.64 -7.59
C VAL A 66 32.67 -1.26 -6.40
N ARG A 67 32.94 -2.54 -6.13
CA ARG A 67 32.45 -3.23 -4.94
C ARG A 67 33.54 -4.14 -4.38
N THR A 68 33.78 -4.03 -3.07
CA THR A 68 34.67 -4.93 -2.34
C THR A 68 33.85 -5.79 -1.39
N VAL A 69 33.96 -7.12 -1.54
CA VAL A 69 33.39 -8.08 -0.59
C VAL A 69 34.52 -8.97 -0.06
N ALA A 70 34.89 -10.02 -0.80
CA ALA A 70 36.12 -10.79 -0.56
C ALA A 70 37.26 -10.34 -1.50
N PHE A 71 36.89 -9.80 -2.67
CA PHE A 71 37.79 -9.21 -3.65
C PHE A 71 37.18 -7.89 -4.14
N THR A 72 38.00 -7.03 -4.75
CA THR A 72 37.54 -5.78 -5.35
C THR A 72 37.15 -6.01 -6.81
N THR A 73 35.88 -5.84 -7.12
CA THR A 73 35.33 -5.91 -8.47
C THR A 73 35.19 -4.49 -9.02
N TYR A 74 35.68 -4.28 -10.25
CA TYR A 74 35.54 -3.05 -11.03
C TYR A 74 34.63 -3.32 -12.23
N GLY A 75 33.63 -2.47 -12.47
CA GLY A 75 32.72 -2.61 -13.60
C GLY A 75 31.25 -2.34 -13.24
N PRO A 76 30.30 -2.71 -14.12
CA PRO A 76 30.49 -3.55 -15.31
C PRO A 76 31.10 -2.78 -16.49
N LEU A 77 31.78 -3.47 -17.40
CA LEU A 77 32.12 -2.91 -18.70
C LEU A 77 30.89 -3.01 -19.61
N LEU A 78 30.44 -1.90 -20.15
CA LEU A 78 29.35 -1.88 -21.13
C LEU A 78 29.95 -1.97 -22.53
N ALA A 79 29.44 -2.88 -23.35
CA ALA A 79 29.90 -3.10 -24.72
C ALA A 79 28.71 -3.16 -25.67
N ASP A 80 28.98 -3.10 -26.98
CA ASP A 80 27.94 -3.28 -27.99
C ASP A 80 27.32 -4.70 -27.89
N PRO A 81 25.99 -4.86 -27.95
CA PRO A 81 25.33 -6.16 -27.90
C PRO A 81 25.83 -7.16 -28.95
N ALA A 82 26.32 -6.70 -30.11
CA ALA A 82 26.87 -7.56 -31.16
C ALA A 82 28.09 -8.37 -30.68
N VAL A 83 28.77 -7.92 -29.62
CA VAL A 83 29.91 -8.63 -29.02
C VAL A 83 29.46 -9.98 -28.44
N LEU A 84 28.23 -10.08 -27.89
CA LEU A 84 27.69 -11.35 -27.39
C LEU A 84 27.56 -12.41 -28.49
N ALA A 85 27.21 -11.99 -29.72
CA ALA A 85 27.08 -12.88 -30.87
C ALA A 85 28.40 -13.16 -31.59
N SER A 86 29.48 -12.44 -31.25
CA SER A 86 30.75 -12.49 -31.96
C SER A 86 31.60 -13.74 -31.67
N GLY A 87 31.28 -14.47 -30.60
CA GLY A 87 32.10 -15.58 -30.09
C GLY A 87 33.39 -15.15 -29.38
N ALA A 88 33.63 -13.84 -29.22
CA ALA A 88 34.80 -13.29 -28.52
C ALA A 88 34.72 -13.42 -27.00
N LEU A 89 33.51 -13.59 -26.45
CA LEU A 89 33.25 -13.74 -25.02
C LEU A 89 32.98 -15.21 -24.68
N SER A 90 33.38 -15.61 -23.47
CA SER A 90 32.94 -16.87 -22.89
C SER A 90 31.46 -16.79 -22.50
N PRO A 91 30.71 -17.90 -22.57
CA PRO A 91 29.34 -17.94 -22.08
C PRO A 91 29.27 -17.50 -20.61
N GLY A 92 28.39 -16.55 -20.31
CA GLY A 92 28.18 -16.03 -18.97
C GLY A 92 26.71 -16.08 -18.57
N ASP A 93 26.44 -15.72 -17.33
CA ASP A 93 25.08 -15.65 -16.82
C ASP A 93 24.29 -14.55 -17.53
N THR A 94 23.08 -14.88 -17.97
CA THR A 94 22.14 -13.90 -18.50
C THR A 94 21.06 -13.64 -17.46
N SER A 95 20.89 -12.37 -17.10
CA SER A 95 19.88 -11.95 -16.13
C SER A 95 18.92 -10.95 -16.76
N TRP A 96 17.67 -11.01 -16.31
CA TRP A 96 16.60 -10.13 -16.77
C TRP A 96 15.89 -9.59 -15.55
N LEU A 97 15.38 -8.37 -15.67
CA LEU A 97 14.60 -7.73 -14.62
C LEU A 97 13.24 -7.36 -15.20
N GLY A 98 12.19 -7.96 -14.64
CA GLY A 98 10.82 -7.52 -14.85
C GLY A 98 10.37 -6.66 -13.68
N THR A 99 9.66 -5.58 -13.97
CA THR A 99 8.98 -4.75 -12.95
C THR A 99 7.48 -4.85 -13.16
N ALA A 100 6.73 -4.75 -12.06
CA ALA A 100 5.28 -4.74 -12.08
C ALA A 100 4.79 -3.43 -11.47
N ASP A 101 3.70 -2.90 -12.03
CA ASP A 101 3.02 -1.73 -11.49
C ASP A 101 1.98 -2.19 -10.45
N PHE A 102 2.18 -1.76 -9.20
CA PHE A 102 1.28 -2.03 -8.08
C PHE A 102 0.49 -0.79 -7.64
N THR A 103 0.52 0.31 -8.39
CA THR A 103 -0.17 1.56 -8.02
C THR A 103 -1.68 1.39 -7.86
N GLY A 104 -2.29 0.47 -8.61
CA GLY A 104 -3.72 0.13 -8.51
C GLY A 104 -4.03 -1.07 -7.60
N PHE A 105 -3.06 -1.58 -6.82
CA PHE A 105 -3.27 -2.76 -6.00
C PHE A 105 -4.05 -2.44 -4.72
N THR A 106 -5.13 -3.18 -4.50
CA THR A 106 -6.06 -2.98 -3.38
C THR A 106 -6.13 -4.23 -2.49
N THR A 107 -6.60 -4.06 -1.25
CA THR A 107 -6.65 -5.14 -0.26
C THR A 107 -7.57 -6.30 -0.65
N ASP A 108 -8.59 -6.08 -1.48
CA ASP A 108 -9.47 -7.13 -2.00
C ASP A 108 -8.76 -8.09 -2.97
N ARG A 109 -7.64 -7.66 -3.57
CA ARG A 109 -6.83 -8.48 -4.49
C ARG A 109 -5.71 -9.25 -3.81
N MET A 110 -5.54 -9.09 -2.50
CA MET A 110 -4.47 -9.75 -1.73
C MET A 110 -4.56 -11.27 -1.78
N ASP A 111 -5.76 -11.84 -1.69
CA ASP A 111 -5.93 -13.30 -1.70
C ASP A 111 -5.62 -13.88 -3.09
N ALA A 112 -6.05 -13.20 -4.15
CA ALA A 112 -5.72 -13.59 -5.52
C ALA A 112 -4.21 -13.52 -5.78
N LEU A 113 -3.53 -12.45 -5.32
CA LEU A 113 -2.09 -12.31 -5.46
C LEU A 113 -1.34 -13.37 -4.65
N ARG A 114 -1.81 -13.69 -3.43
CA ARG A 114 -1.25 -14.78 -2.62
C ARG A 114 -1.34 -16.12 -3.35
N ALA A 115 -2.50 -16.44 -3.90
CA ALA A 115 -2.69 -17.69 -4.64
C ALA A 115 -1.74 -17.75 -5.85
N ALA A 116 -1.66 -16.67 -6.64
CA ALA A 116 -0.75 -16.58 -7.77
C ALA A 116 0.74 -16.66 -7.35
N ALA A 117 1.13 -16.03 -6.24
CA ALA A 117 2.49 -16.06 -5.71
C ALA A 117 2.88 -17.42 -5.12
N THR A 118 1.90 -18.26 -4.80
CA THR A 118 2.12 -19.61 -4.27
C THR A 118 2.15 -20.64 -5.39
N GLU A 119 1.20 -20.56 -6.33
CA GLU A 119 1.07 -21.54 -7.41
C GLU A 119 1.96 -21.22 -8.62
N GLY A 120 2.18 -19.95 -8.93
CA GLY A 120 3.01 -19.52 -10.07
C GLY A 120 4.45 -20.07 -10.01
N PRO A 121 5.17 -19.91 -8.88
CA PRO A 121 6.50 -20.49 -8.73
C PRO A 121 6.54 -22.01 -8.86
N LYS A 122 5.53 -22.72 -8.33
CA LYS A 122 5.43 -24.19 -8.46
C LYS A 122 5.24 -24.60 -9.91
N ALA A 123 4.27 -23.99 -10.59
CA ALA A 123 4.00 -24.25 -12.00
C ALA A 123 5.23 -23.96 -12.88
N LEU A 124 5.98 -22.89 -12.57
CA LEU A 124 7.19 -22.54 -13.30
C LEU A 124 8.33 -23.54 -13.05
N ALA A 125 8.48 -24.02 -11.81
CA ALA A 125 9.47 -25.05 -11.47
C ALA A 125 9.15 -26.43 -12.10
N GLU A 126 7.87 -26.75 -12.27
CA GLU A 126 7.41 -28.00 -12.90
C GLU A 126 7.50 -27.98 -14.43
N ASN A 127 7.52 -26.79 -15.05
CA ASN A 127 7.54 -26.61 -16.50
C ASN A 127 8.93 -26.85 -17.12
N ARG A 128 9.42 -28.08 -17.05
CA ARG A 128 10.74 -28.48 -17.58
C ARG A 128 10.82 -28.43 -19.10
N THR A 129 9.70 -28.55 -19.80
CA THR A 129 9.66 -28.60 -21.27
C THR A 129 9.97 -27.24 -21.91
N ALA A 130 9.61 -26.13 -21.26
CA ALA A 130 9.86 -24.79 -21.77
C ALA A 130 11.32 -24.32 -21.59
N PHE A 131 12.01 -24.79 -20.54
CA PHE A 131 13.34 -24.27 -20.16
C PHE A 131 14.48 -25.27 -20.36
N GLY A 132 14.19 -26.55 -20.63
CA GLY A 132 15.20 -27.58 -20.94
C GLY A 132 16.19 -27.88 -19.80
N ALA A 133 15.99 -27.32 -18.61
CA ALA A 133 16.90 -27.39 -17.47
C ALA A 133 16.13 -27.34 -16.13
N THR A 134 16.84 -27.54 -15.03
CA THR A 134 16.31 -27.37 -13.67
C THR A 134 16.05 -25.89 -13.41
N VAL A 135 14.77 -25.52 -13.24
CA VAL A 135 14.36 -24.16 -12.89
C VAL A 135 14.26 -24.06 -11.37
N SER A 136 14.93 -23.07 -10.78
CA SER A 136 14.76 -22.69 -9.37
C SER A 136 14.00 -21.38 -9.30
N VAL A 137 12.94 -21.34 -8.50
CA VAL A 137 12.12 -20.15 -8.28
C VAL A 137 12.08 -19.87 -6.79
N SER A 138 12.44 -18.66 -6.38
CA SER A 138 12.34 -18.22 -5.00
C SER A 138 11.51 -16.94 -4.90
N THR A 139 10.66 -16.87 -3.88
CA THR A 139 9.86 -15.68 -3.60
C THR A 139 9.55 -15.57 -2.10
N ALA A 140 9.65 -14.36 -1.57
CA ALA A 140 9.22 -14.04 -0.20
C ALA A 140 7.79 -13.50 -0.15
N LEU A 141 7.14 -13.34 -1.32
CA LEU A 141 5.87 -12.63 -1.44
C LEU A 141 4.72 -13.25 -0.61
N PRO A 142 4.54 -14.59 -0.55
CA PRO A 142 3.51 -15.19 0.30
C PRO A 142 3.66 -14.83 1.79
N ALA A 143 4.90 -14.89 2.32
CA ALA A 143 5.18 -14.58 3.72
C ALA A 143 4.93 -13.10 4.05
N VAL A 144 5.31 -12.19 3.14
CA VAL A 144 5.03 -10.75 3.27
C VAL A 144 3.52 -10.48 3.26
N LEU A 145 2.76 -11.15 2.38
CA LEU A 145 1.30 -11.02 2.34
C LEU A 145 0.63 -11.57 3.61
N ASP A 146 1.13 -12.67 4.20
CA ASP A 146 0.67 -13.18 5.50
C ASP A 146 0.91 -12.23 6.66
N GLN A 147 2.09 -11.63 6.71
CA GLN A 147 2.40 -10.66 7.74
C GLN A 147 1.53 -9.41 7.60
N THR A 148 1.34 -8.93 6.38
CA THR A 148 0.50 -7.77 6.09
C THR A 148 -0.97 -8.05 6.43
N GLY A 149 -1.51 -9.21 6.04
CA GLY A 149 -2.87 -9.61 6.36
C GLY A 149 -3.14 -9.69 7.87
N ARG A 150 -2.21 -10.28 8.63
CA ARG A 150 -2.30 -10.31 10.11
C ARG A 150 -2.25 -8.91 10.71
N ALA A 151 -1.36 -8.04 10.24
CA ALA A 151 -1.28 -6.66 10.70
C ALA A 151 -2.57 -5.87 10.43
N LEU A 152 -3.18 -6.06 9.25
CA LEU A 152 -4.47 -5.45 8.91
C LEU A 152 -5.61 -5.94 9.80
N LEU A 153 -5.67 -7.24 10.09
CA LEU A 153 -6.68 -7.80 11.00
C LEU A 153 -6.56 -7.25 12.43
N VAL A 154 -5.34 -7.18 12.95
CA VAL A 154 -5.07 -6.60 14.28
C VAL A 154 -5.47 -5.13 14.28
N SER A 155 -5.01 -4.35 13.30
CA SER A 155 -5.33 -2.93 13.17
C SER A 155 -6.85 -2.68 13.10
N ARG A 156 -7.55 -3.45 12.26
CA ARG A 156 -9.02 -3.36 12.13
C ARG A 156 -9.71 -3.68 13.44
N SER A 157 -9.24 -4.70 14.17
CA SER A 157 -9.81 -5.09 15.47
C SER A 157 -9.63 -3.98 16.51
N THR A 158 -8.43 -3.42 16.62
CA THR A 158 -8.14 -2.30 17.54
C THR A 158 -9.00 -1.08 17.20
N LEU A 159 -9.12 -0.72 15.92
CA LEU A 159 -9.96 0.38 15.48
C LEU A 159 -11.45 0.15 15.77
N LEU A 160 -11.95 -1.08 15.59
CA LEU A 160 -13.33 -1.44 15.92
C LEU A 160 -13.60 -1.34 17.42
N ILE A 161 -12.67 -1.75 18.27
CA ILE A 161 -12.81 -1.61 19.73
C ILE A 161 -12.94 -0.14 20.11
N VAL A 162 -12.04 0.71 19.61
CA VAL A 162 -12.09 2.17 19.86
C VAL A 162 -13.38 2.77 19.31
N ALA A 163 -13.81 2.37 18.12
CA ALA A 163 -15.07 2.83 17.53
C ALA A 163 -16.28 2.46 18.39
N VAL A 164 -16.36 1.21 18.87
CA VAL A 164 -17.45 0.75 19.75
C VAL A 164 -17.46 1.53 21.07
N GLN A 165 -16.29 1.81 21.65
CA GLN A 165 -16.19 2.62 22.87
C GLN A 165 -16.72 4.05 22.66
N LEU A 166 -16.37 4.70 21.55
CA LEU A 166 -16.87 6.03 21.21
C LEU A 166 -18.38 6.03 20.95
N VAL A 167 -18.89 5.01 20.26
CA VAL A 167 -20.34 4.84 20.04
C VAL A 167 -21.07 4.65 21.37
N LEU A 168 -20.53 3.84 22.28
CA LEU A 168 -21.12 3.63 23.60
C LEU A 168 -21.16 4.93 24.42
N LEU A 169 -20.07 5.71 24.39
CA LEU A 169 -20.01 7.01 25.07
C LEU A 169 -21.03 7.99 24.50
N ALA A 170 -21.14 8.07 23.17
CA ALA A 170 -22.12 8.90 22.49
C ALA A 170 -23.56 8.48 22.84
N ALA A 171 -23.84 7.18 22.84
CA ALA A 171 -25.15 6.64 23.22
C ALA A 171 -25.50 6.99 24.67
N TYR A 172 -24.55 6.88 25.60
CA TYR A 172 -24.77 7.25 27.00
C TYR A 172 -25.08 8.75 27.15
N ALA A 173 -24.31 9.60 26.47
CA ALA A 173 -24.54 11.05 26.49
C ALA A 173 -25.93 11.40 25.92
N LEU A 174 -26.34 10.77 24.81
CA LEU A 174 -27.67 10.95 24.23
C LEU A 174 -28.78 10.51 25.19
N LEU A 175 -28.62 9.38 25.87
CA LEU A 175 -29.57 8.93 26.88
C LEU A 175 -29.68 9.90 28.07
N LEU A 176 -28.54 10.46 28.52
CA LEU A 176 -28.52 11.46 29.57
C LEU A 176 -29.28 12.73 29.15
N VAL A 177 -28.99 13.25 27.95
CA VAL A 177 -29.68 14.43 27.40
C VAL A 177 -31.16 14.17 27.21
N ALA A 178 -31.54 13.00 26.68
CA ALA A 178 -32.93 12.60 26.53
C ALA A 178 -33.66 12.53 27.88
N ARG A 179 -33.00 12.03 28.92
CA ARG A 179 -33.54 12.03 30.29
C ARG A 179 -33.74 13.44 30.84
N LEU A 180 -32.76 14.34 30.66
CA LEU A 180 -32.87 15.75 31.09
C LEU A 180 -34.04 16.46 30.39
N LEU A 181 -34.15 16.30 29.07
CA LEU A 181 -35.26 16.85 28.28
C LEU A 181 -36.62 16.28 28.71
N SER A 182 -36.66 14.98 29.01
CA SER A 182 -37.90 14.33 29.47
C SER A 182 -38.33 14.84 30.86
N ALA A 183 -37.37 15.10 31.75
CA ALA A 183 -37.65 15.67 33.08
C ALA A 183 -38.24 17.08 32.98
N GLU A 184 -37.66 17.95 32.15
CA GLU A 184 -38.18 19.30 31.83
C GLU A 184 -39.60 19.24 31.23
N ARG A 185 -39.82 18.33 30.26
CA ARG A 185 -41.11 18.20 29.58
C ARG A 185 -42.24 17.62 30.42
N SER A 186 -41.94 17.00 31.56
CA SER A 186 -42.95 16.36 32.40
C SER A 186 -44.06 17.34 32.83
N GLY A 187 -43.71 18.62 33.08
CA GLY A 187 -44.65 19.69 33.41
C GLY A 187 -45.58 20.09 32.25
N GLU A 188 -45.05 20.27 31.04
CA GLU A 188 -45.84 20.57 29.84
C GLU A 188 -46.72 19.40 29.42
N THR A 189 -46.20 18.17 29.53
CA THR A 189 -46.92 16.95 29.15
C THR A 189 -48.13 16.72 30.07
N ALA A 190 -48.01 17.05 31.36
CA ALA A 190 -49.11 17.00 32.32
C ALA A 190 -50.23 18.00 31.97
N LEU A 191 -49.87 19.22 31.56
CA LEU A 191 -50.83 20.24 31.09
C LEU A 191 -51.52 19.84 29.79
N LEU A 192 -50.80 19.25 28.84
CA LEU A 192 -51.36 18.76 27.58
C LEU A 192 -52.30 17.56 27.78
N ARG A 193 -51.99 16.67 28.74
CA ARG A 193 -52.89 15.57 29.13
C ARG A 193 -54.15 16.10 29.82
N ALA A 194 -54.03 17.09 30.71
CA ALA A 194 -55.19 17.72 31.35
C ALA A 194 -56.14 18.40 30.35
N ARG A 195 -55.62 18.80 29.18
CA ARG A 195 -56.39 19.35 28.04
C ARG A 195 -56.87 18.30 27.03
N GLY A 196 -56.74 17.00 27.32
CA GLY A 196 -57.24 15.91 26.48
C GLY A 196 -56.31 15.50 25.32
N GLY A 197 -55.02 15.86 25.37
CA GLY A 197 -54.04 15.46 24.35
C GLY A 197 -53.84 13.94 24.28
N SER A 198 -54.00 13.36 23.09
CA SER A 198 -53.81 11.92 22.87
C SER A 198 -52.33 11.53 22.86
N ARG A 199 -52.01 10.35 23.43
CA ARG A 199 -50.62 9.82 23.54
C ARG A 199 -49.91 9.74 22.18
N ARG A 200 -50.65 9.42 21.12
CA ARG A 200 -50.14 9.37 19.73
C ARG A 200 -49.67 10.73 19.23
N ARG A 201 -50.33 11.82 19.61
CA ARG A 201 -49.96 13.18 19.18
C ARG A 201 -48.67 13.64 19.86
N ILE A 202 -48.48 13.27 21.13
CA ILE A 202 -47.27 13.58 21.90
C ILE A 202 -46.06 12.78 21.35
N ALA A 203 -46.24 11.48 21.10
CA ALA A 203 -45.20 10.65 20.50
C ALA A 203 -44.82 11.11 19.08
N GLY A 204 -45.81 11.53 18.27
CA GLY A 204 -45.58 12.09 16.94
C GLY A 204 -44.75 13.37 16.97
N LEU A 205 -45.02 14.29 17.91
CA LEU A 205 -44.27 15.54 18.06
C LEU A 205 -42.81 15.28 18.46
N ALA A 206 -42.59 14.37 19.42
CA ALA A 206 -41.26 13.95 19.84
C ALA A 206 -40.48 13.27 18.71
N ALA A 207 -41.16 12.44 17.90
CA ALA A 207 -40.56 11.80 16.74
C ALA A 207 -40.14 12.83 15.68
N THR A 208 -40.97 13.84 15.39
CA THR A 208 -40.62 14.90 14.44
C THR A 208 -39.42 15.72 14.88
N GLU A 209 -39.31 16.04 16.16
CA GLU A 209 -38.18 16.77 16.70
C GLU A 209 -36.88 15.94 16.68
N ALA A 210 -36.98 14.67 17.05
CA ALA A 210 -35.86 13.74 16.93
C ALA A 210 -35.39 13.61 15.48
N LEU A 211 -36.32 13.58 14.51
CA LEU A 211 -35.99 13.56 13.09
C LEU A 211 -35.29 14.84 12.63
N LEU A 212 -35.74 16.02 13.13
CA LEU A 212 -35.13 17.31 12.83
C LEU A 212 -33.69 17.42 13.33
N LEU A 213 -33.33 16.70 14.40
CA LEU A 213 -31.95 16.59 14.89
C LEU A 213 -31.14 15.52 14.13
N ALA A 214 -31.77 14.38 13.82
CA ALA A 214 -31.09 13.23 13.23
C ALA A 214 -30.77 13.42 11.73
N LEU A 215 -31.64 14.08 10.96
CA LEU A 215 -31.46 14.29 9.53
C LEU A 215 -30.20 15.12 9.19
N PRO A 216 -29.97 16.30 9.81
CA PRO A 216 -28.74 17.05 9.58
C PRO A 216 -27.50 16.26 9.95
N ALA A 217 -27.53 15.49 11.05
CA ALA A 217 -26.42 14.64 11.47
C ALA A 217 -26.14 13.52 10.45
N ALA A 218 -27.19 12.86 9.92
CA ALA A 218 -27.07 11.81 8.91
C ALA A 218 -26.47 12.31 7.59
N LEU A 219 -26.70 13.58 7.23
CA LEU A 219 -26.13 14.22 6.04
C LEU A 219 -24.72 14.74 6.31
N ALA A 220 -24.51 15.39 7.45
CA ALA A 220 -23.22 15.99 7.81
C ALA A 220 -22.13 14.94 8.05
N ALA A 221 -22.45 13.80 8.68
CA ALA A 221 -21.48 12.75 8.99
C ALA A 221 -20.72 12.22 7.74
N PRO A 222 -21.38 11.73 6.67
CA PRO A 222 -20.69 11.26 5.47
C PRO A 222 -19.96 12.39 4.74
N LEU A 223 -20.54 13.61 4.68
CA LEU A 223 -19.91 14.76 4.02
C LEU A 223 -18.64 15.23 4.75
N LEU A 224 -18.64 15.21 6.08
CA LEU A 224 -17.50 15.59 6.91
C LEU A 224 -16.47 14.46 7.05
N SER A 225 -16.86 13.20 6.82
CA SER A 225 -15.95 12.05 6.95
C SER A 225 -14.69 12.23 6.11
N GLY A 226 -14.83 12.56 4.82
CA GLY A 226 -13.71 12.72 3.90
C GLY A 226 -12.69 13.79 4.32
N PRO A 227 -13.12 15.05 4.52
CA PRO A 227 -12.26 16.14 5.01
C PRO A 227 -11.59 15.82 6.35
N LEU A 228 -12.33 15.24 7.30
CA LEU A 228 -11.78 14.88 8.61
C LEU A 228 -10.71 13.79 8.48
N THR A 229 -10.96 12.75 7.67
CA THR A 229 -9.97 11.70 7.42
C THR A 229 -8.69 12.26 6.78
N ARG A 230 -8.81 13.21 5.84
CA ARG A 230 -7.65 13.91 5.26
C ARG A 230 -6.87 14.71 6.30
N LEU A 231 -7.57 15.48 7.14
CA LEU A 231 -6.94 16.25 8.21
C LEU A 231 -6.19 15.36 9.21
N PHE A 232 -6.77 14.22 9.59
CA PHE A 232 -6.10 13.25 10.46
C PHE A 232 -4.90 12.59 9.78
N ALA A 233 -5.02 12.27 8.48
CA ALA A 233 -3.92 11.69 7.71
C ALA A 233 -2.72 12.65 7.61
N GLU A 234 -2.98 13.93 7.32
CA GLU A 234 -1.96 14.99 7.25
C GLU A 234 -1.23 15.17 8.58
N ARG A 235 -1.95 15.15 9.71
CA ARG A 235 -1.37 15.31 11.05
C ARG A 235 -0.75 14.03 11.64
N SER A 236 -0.99 12.89 11.00
CA SER A 236 -0.42 11.62 11.41
C SER A 236 0.90 11.33 10.68
N ALA A 237 1.64 10.35 11.17
CA ALA A 237 2.80 9.82 10.48
C ALA A 237 2.46 9.18 9.11
N LEU A 238 1.19 9.09 8.68
CA LEU A 238 0.84 8.59 7.35
C LEU A 238 1.22 9.55 6.22
N SER A 239 1.37 10.84 6.49
CA SER A 239 1.76 11.83 5.47
C SER A 239 3.18 11.59 4.94
N SER A 240 4.10 11.09 5.77
CA SER A 240 5.45 10.71 5.34
C SER A 240 5.52 9.44 4.49
N LEU A 241 4.41 8.71 4.36
CA LEU A 241 4.32 7.42 3.67
C LEU A 241 3.75 7.57 2.25
N GLY A 242 3.33 8.79 1.85
CA GLY A 242 2.77 9.07 0.53
C GLY A 242 1.42 8.40 0.25
N VAL A 243 0.75 7.88 1.29
CA VAL A 243 -0.52 7.15 1.15
C VAL A 243 -1.65 8.12 0.87
N ARG A 244 -2.25 8.04 -0.33
CA ARG A 244 -3.47 8.78 -0.68
C ARG A 244 -4.67 7.96 -0.22
N LEU A 245 -5.38 8.45 0.80
CA LEU A 245 -6.64 7.84 1.23
C LEU A 245 -7.76 8.32 0.32
N ASP A 246 -8.43 7.39 -0.35
CA ASP A 246 -9.69 7.67 -1.03
C ASP A 246 -10.79 7.88 0.01
N ALA A 247 -10.97 9.14 0.39
CA ALA A 247 -11.90 9.58 1.42
C ALA A 247 -13.28 9.95 0.86
N SER A 248 -13.64 9.40 -0.31
CA SER A 248 -14.94 9.66 -0.93
C SER A 248 -16.03 8.90 -0.15
N PRO A 249 -17.15 9.56 0.23
CA PRO A 249 -18.21 8.90 0.96
C PRO A 249 -18.87 7.82 0.10
N SER A 250 -18.55 6.57 0.38
CA SER A 250 -19.10 5.41 -0.31
C SER A 250 -20.54 5.13 0.15
N LEU A 251 -21.32 4.41 -0.67
CA LEU A 251 -22.69 4.02 -0.34
C LEU A 251 -22.82 3.34 1.04
N PRO A 252 -21.90 2.45 1.47
CA PRO A 252 -21.92 1.90 2.82
C PRO A 252 -21.84 2.97 3.93
N VAL A 253 -21.05 4.03 3.75
CA VAL A 253 -20.92 5.11 4.75
C VAL A 253 -22.25 5.85 4.91
N TRP A 254 -22.94 6.11 3.81
CA TRP A 254 -24.28 6.70 3.81
C TRP A 254 -25.30 5.81 4.54
N LEU A 255 -25.28 4.50 4.27
CA LEU A 255 -26.18 3.55 4.93
C LEU A 255 -25.91 3.47 6.44
N VAL A 256 -24.63 3.41 6.85
CA VAL A 256 -24.25 3.39 8.27
C VAL A 256 -24.67 4.69 8.95
N ALA A 257 -24.45 5.85 8.33
CA ALA A 257 -24.88 7.13 8.87
C ALA A 257 -26.41 7.19 9.07
N ALA A 258 -27.18 6.72 8.09
CA ALA A 258 -28.64 6.67 8.18
C ALA A 258 -29.12 5.75 9.32
N VAL A 259 -28.54 4.55 9.44
CA VAL A 259 -28.88 3.59 10.52
C VAL A 259 -28.54 4.17 11.88
N VAL A 260 -27.36 4.76 12.06
CA VAL A 260 -26.94 5.38 13.33
C VAL A 260 -27.88 6.52 13.69
N ALA A 261 -28.23 7.38 12.74
CA ALA A 261 -29.15 8.49 12.97
C ALA A 261 -30.55 8.02 13.40
N LEU A 262 -31.06 6.94 12.79
CA LEU A 262 -32.32 6.31 13.19
C LEU A 262 -32.25 5.72 14.60
N CYS A 263 -31.15 5.05 14.95
CA CYS A 263 -30.93 4.55 16.30
C CYS A 263 -30.88 5.67 17.34
N CYS A 264 -30.20 6.78 17.03
CA CYS A 264 -30.16 7.97 17.89
C CYS A 264 -31.55 8.59 18.07
N ALA A 265 -32.33 8.72 16.99
CA ALA A 265 -33.69 9.23 17.06
C ALA A 265 -34.59 8.33 17.93
N ALA A 266 -34.49 7.00 17.77
CA ALA A 266 -35.23 6.04 18.59
C ALA A 266 -34.85 6.15 20.08
N ALA A 267 -33.57 6.31 20.40
CA ALA A 267 -33.10 6.47 21.78
C ALA A 267 -33.65 7.73 22.47
N VAL A 268 -33.83 8.83 21.72
CA VAL A 268 -34.42 10.08 22.24
C VAL A 268 -35.93 9.94 22.47
N VAL A 269 -36.63 9.17 21.63
CA VAL A 269 -38.09 8.98 21.73
C VAL A 269 -38.48 7.95 22.80
N ALA A 270 -37.62 6.97 23.08
CA ALA A 270 -37.93 5.86 24.01
C ALA A 270 -38.40 6.29 25.43
N PRO A 271 -37.79 7.28 26.11
CA PRO A 271 -38.24 7.72 27.43
C PRO A 271 -39.65 8.34 27.43
N ALA A 272 -40.02 9.04 26.34
CA ALA A 272 -41.34 9.66 26.20
C ALA A 272 -42.46 8.62 26.05
N LEU A 273 -42.15 7.45 25.50
CA LEU A 273 -43.06 6.31 25.40
C LEU A 273 -43.18 5.56 26.74
N ALA A 274 -42.06 5.35 27.44
CA ALA A 274 -42.03 4.61 28.71
C ALA A 274 -42.72 5.35 29.87
N ALA A 275 -42.72 6.68 29.89
CA ALA A 275 -43.42 7.49 30.89
C ALA A 275 -44.97 7.49 30.75
N GLY A 276 -45.53 6.64 29.88
CA GLY A 276 -46.96 6.51 29.64
C GLY A 276 -47.64 5.29 30.29
N ASP A 277 -46.86 4.33 30.82
CA ASP A 277 -47.37 3.03 31.30
C ASP A 277 -47.46 2.92 32.84
N GLY A 278 -47.52 4.06 33.53
CA GLY A 278 -47.81 4.17 34.97
C GLY A 278 -49.15 4.83 35.25
#